data_AF-A0A2V9LMK4-F1
#
_entry.id   AF-A0A2V9LMK4-F1
#
_cell.length_a   1.000
_cell.length_b   1.000
_cell.length_c   1.000
_cell.angle_alpha   90.00
_cell.angle_beta   90.00
_cell.angle_gamma   90.00
#
_symmetry.space_group_name_H-M   'P 1'
#
loop_
_entity.id
_entity.type
_entity.pdbx_description
1 polymer ?
#
loop_
_entity_poly.entity_id
_entity_poly.type
_entity_poly.pdbx_seq_one_letter_code
_entity_poly.pdbx_strand_id
1 'polypeptide(L)'
;MDESRDSQHGSCRRLRKSALGLCALTLAGLGAVWPPSPLPPAHRASSLRMAASARPKPMVFSPHQPLRFEENVGQTDRRAGFLARGLGYTVFLTRRGAVLALAPGQESKVESRKLLVTGHSPLATEVVRLSLVGARQTAEARGLEELPGHSNYFIGNDPGKWHRNVATFAKVEYRGVYPGIDLVYYGKQGKLEYDFVVAAGADPKAIGLDIENRKSKFETRQSKIEISANGDLV
;
A
#
# COMPACT_ATOMS: atom_id res chain seq x y z
N MET A 1 -33.47 37.56 -32.16
CA MET A 1 -34.67 36.82 -31.74
C MET A 1 -34.17 35.49 -31.22
N ASP A 2 -34.04 35.17 -29.93
CA ASP A 2 -34.44 35.77 -28.65
C ASP A 2 -33.67 34.93 -27.58
N GLU A 3 -32.55 35.44 -27.06
CA GLU A 3 -32.29 35.80 -25.64
C GLU A 3 -32.85 34.94 -24.48
N SER A 4 -31.92 34.66 -23.53
CA SER A 4 -32.10 34.59 -22.06
C SER A 4 -32.79 33.36 -21.42
N ARG A 5 -32.10 32.52 -20.63
CA ARG A 5 -31.48 32.63 -19.27
C ARG A 5 -32.44 32.52 -18.08
N ASP A 6 -31.87 31.89 -17.04
CA ASP A 6 -32.27 31.75 -15.63
C ASP A 6 -33.37 30.75 -15.24
N SER A 7 -33.28 29.92 -14.19
CA SER A 7 -32.39 29.67 -13.02
C SER A 7 -33.30 29.59 -11.78
N GLN A 8 -33.19 28.46 -11.07
CA GLN A 8 -33.34 28.29 -9.61
C GLN A 8 -34.70 28.58 -8.93
N HIS A 9 -35.25 27.58 -8.24
CA HIS A 9 -35.09 27.36 -6.78
C HIS A 9 -36.23 26.46 -6.24
N GLY A 10 -35.87 25.29 -5.73
CA GLY A 10 -36.76 24.43 -4.93
C GLY A 10 -36.21 24.28 -3.52
N SER A 11 -36.59 25.20 -2.62
CA SER A 11 -36.34 25.10 -1.17
C SER A 11 -37.36 24.13 -0.55
N CYS A 12 -36.90 23.06 0.11
CA CYS A 12 -37.75 22.22 0.94
C CYS A 12 -37.36 22.41 2.41
N ARG A 13 -38.15 23.21 3.12
CA ARG A 13 -38.11 23.41 4.57
C ARG A 13 -38.80 22.22 5.24
N ARG A 14 -38.20 21.63 6.28
CA ARG A 14 -38.95 20.90 7.33
C ARG A 14 -38.61 21.45 8.71
N LEU A 15 -39.70 21.65 9.45
CA LEU A 15 -39.85 22.32 10.73
C LEU A 15 -39.52 21.42 11.93
N ARG A 16 -38.96 22.05 12.99
CA ARG A 16 -39.34 22.08 14.43
C ARG A 16 -39.53 20.73 15.17
N LYS A 17 -39.14 20.51 16.43
CA LYS A 17 -39.35 21.33 17.65
C LYS A 17 -38.42 20.87 18.79
N SER A 18 -38.02 21.83 19.62
CA SER A 18 -37.41 21.64 20.95
C SER A 18 -38.46 21.33 22.03
N ALA A 19 -38.06 20.65 23.12
CA ALA A 19 -38.67 20.80 24.44
C ALA A 19 -37.68 20.40 25.55
N LEU A 20 -37.35 21.39 26.40
CA LEU A 20 -36.76 21.23 27.73
C LEU A 20 -37.87 20.88 28.74
N GLY A 21 -37.53 20.16 29.80
CA GLY A 21 -38.40 19.97 30.95
C GLY A 21 -37.62 19.54 32.19
N LEU A 22 -37.17 20.51 33.00
CA LEU A 22 -36.82 20.33 34.40
C LEU A 22 -38.10 20.32 35.25
N CYS A 23 -38.20 19.41 36.21
CA CYS A 23 -39.04 19.57 37.40
C CYS A 23 -38.30 19.03 38.62
N ALA A 24 -38.06 19.92 39.58
CA ALA A 24 -37.71 19.61 40.96
C ALA A 24 -38.92 19.94 41.83
N LEU A 25 -39.21 19.15 42.87
CA LEU A 25 -39.91 19.58 44.11
C LEU A 25 -39.95 18.43 45.16
N THR A 26 -39.12 18.61 46.19
CA THR A 26 -39.30 18.49 47.67
C THR A 26 -40.15 17.42 48.39
N LEU A 27 -39.44 16.74 49.32
CA LEU A 27 -39.63 16.47 50.78
C LEU A 27 -40.83 15.73 51.44
N ALA A 28 -40.45 15.02 52.51
CA ALA A 28 -41.18 14.37 53.63
C ALA A 28 -41.71 12.96 53.34
N GLY A 29 -41.42 11.89 54.10
CA GLY A 29 -40.93 11.77 55.47
C GLY A 29 -41.76 10.67 56.16
N LEU A 30 -41.27 9.42 56.16
CA LEU A 30 -41.78 8.32 57.00
C LEU A 30 -40.64 7.31 57.16
N GLY A 31 -40.13 7.22 58.40
CA GLY A 31 -39.10 6.27 58.79
C GLY A 31 -39.65 4.84 58.75
N ALA A 32 -39.33 4.12 57.69
CA ALA A 32 -39.40 2.67 57.66
C ALA A 32 -38.01 2.12 57.96
N VAL A 33 -37.83 1.56 59.15
CA VAL A 33 -36.64 0.78 59.51
C VAL A 33 -36.69 -0.51 58.68
N TRP A 34 -35.93 -0.54 57.58
CA TRP A 34 -35.76 -1.75 56.78
C TRP A 34 -34.83 -2.71 57.55
N PRO A 35 -35.22 -3.97 57.80
CA PRO A 35 -34.29 -4.94 58.38
C PRO A 35 -33.10 -5.14 57.44
N PRO A 36 -31.86 -5.35 57.94
CA PRO A 36 -30.73 -5.61 57.06
C PRO A 36 -31.03 -6.87 56.24
N SER A 37 -31.03 -6.72 54.91
CA SER A 37 -31.17 -7.85 54.01
C SER A 37 -29.99 -8.81 54.23
N PRO A 38 -30.22 -10.13 54.30
CA PRO A 38 -29.12 -11.08 54.39
C PRO A 38 -28.23 -10.91 53.17
N LEU A 39 -26.93 -10.73 53.41
CA LEU A 39 -25.92 -10.68 52.36
C LEU A 39 -26.10 -11.91 51.45
N PRO A 40 -26.19 -11.75 50.12
CA PRO A 40 -26.16 -12.90 49.24
C PRO A 40 -24.86 -13.68 49.50
N PRO A 41 -24.88 -15.03 49.44
CA PRO A 41 -23.65 -15.80 49.55
C PRO A 41 -22.70 -15.24 48.50
N ALA A 42 -21.49 -14.85 48.93
CA ALA A 42 -20.46 -14.38 48.03
C ALA A 42 -20.36 -15.40 46.90
N HIS A 43 -20.82 -15.01 45.71
CA HIS A 43 -20.56 -15.77 44.50
C HIS A 43 -19.06 -15.89 44.49
N ARG A 44 -18.56 -17.10 44.78
CA ARG A 44 -17.17 -17.45 44.59
C ARG A 44 -16.89 -16.96 43.18
N ALA A 45 -16.11 -15.89 43.06
CA ALA A 45 -15.70 -15.41 41.77
C ALA A 45 -15.11 -16.64 41.12
N SER A 46 -15.83 -17.23 40.15
CA SER A 46 -15.21 -18.12 39.20
C SER A 46 -14.14 -17.23 38.63
N SER A 47 -12.93 -17.40 39.13
CA SER A 47 -11.76 -16.87 38.52
C SER A 47 -11.85 -17.42 37.12
N LEU A 48 -12.26 -16.57 36.18
CA LEU A 48 -11.82 -16.66 34.81
C LEU A 48 -10.31 -16.73 34.97
N ARG A 49 -9.81 -17.96 35.01
CA ARG A 49 -8.41 -18.27 34.88
C ARG A 49 -8.07 -17.53 33.62
N MET A 50 -7.41 -16.37 33.76
CA MET A 50 -6.90 -15.65 32.62
C MET A 50 -6.13 -16.71 31.85
N ALA A 51 -6.67 -17.11 30.71
CA ALA A 51 -5.94 -17.97 29.80
C ALA A 51 -4.63 -17.23 29.62
N ALA A 52 -3.54 -17.85 30.09
CA ALA A 52 -2.23 -17.25 30.07
C ALA A 52 -2.07 -16.64 28.69
N SER A 53 -1.92 -15.30 28.64
CA SER A 53 -1.81 -14.56 27.39
C SER A 53 -0.84 -15.34 26.52
N ALA A 54 -1.37 -15.96 25.46
CA ALA A 54 -0.58 -16.73 24.55
C ALA A 54 0.46 -15.72 24.06
N ARG A 55 1.72 -15.91 24.49
CA ARG A 55 2.81 -15.05 24.03
C ARG A 55 2.65 -14.98 22.52
N PRO A 56 2.51 -13.79 21.91
CA PRO A 56 2.43 -13.73 20.46
C PRO A 56 3.64 -14.51 19.98
N LYS A 57 3.40 -15.61 19.24
CA LYS A 57 4.49 -16.37 18.66
C LYS A 57 5.37 -15.33 17.98
N PRO A 58 6.69 -15.29 18.23
CA PRO A 58 7.55 -14.35 17.54
C PRO A 58 7.19 -14.47 16.07
N MET A 59 6.75 -13.37 15.48
CA MET A 59 6.43 -13.32 14.06
C MET A 59 7.75 -13.65 13.38
N VAL A 60 7.88 -14.91 12.96
CA VAL A 60 9.05 -15.36 12.22
C VAL A 60 9.04 -14.52 10.97
N PHE A 61 9.93 -13.54 10.90
CA PHE A 61 10.20 -12.82 9.68
C PHE A 61 10.82 -13.86 8.76
N SER A 62 10.00 -14.55 7.96
CA SER A 62 10.52 -15.48 6.97
C SER A 62 11.39 -14.66 6.04
N PRO A 63 12.70 -14.92 5.93
CA PRO A 63 13.60 -14.17 5.06
C PRO A 63 13.29 -14.36 3.55
N HIS A 64 12.18 -15.01 3.23
CA HIS A 64 11.72 -15.40 1.89
C HIS A 64 10.31 -14.87 1.60
N GLN A 65 9.91 -13.73 2.17
CA GLN A 65 8.60 -13.18 1.82
C GLN A 65 8.59 -12.87 0.32
N PRO A 66 7.70 -13.52 -0.47
CA PRO A 66 7.67 -13.31 -1.91
C PRO A 66 7.36 -11.85 -2.19
N LEU A 67 8.01 -11.31 -3.22
CA LEU A 67 7.69 -9.98 -3.72
C LEU A 67 6.22 -10.00 -4.15
N ARG A 68 5.39 -9.19 -3.49
CA ARG A 68 3.95 -9.07 -3.81
C ARG A 68 3.72 -7.82 -4.62
N PHE A 69 2.93 -7.94 -5.68
CA PHE A 69 2.51 -6.83 -6.53
C PHE A 69 1.15 -6.33 -6.07
N GLU A 70 0.97 -5.02 -6.08
CA GLU A 70 -0.25 -4.34 -5.68
C GLU A 70 -0.73 -3.51 -6.87
N GLU A 71 -2.02 -3.57 -7.19
CA GLU A 71 -2.58 -2.77 -8.27
C GLU A 71 -2.57 -1.29 -7.89
N ASN A 72 -2.23 -0.41 -8.85
CA ASN A 72 -2.29 1.03 -8.63
C ASN A 72 -3.71 1.57 -8.80
N VAL A 73 -4.42 1.69 -7.68
CA VAL A 73 -5.77 2.26 -7.59
C VAL A 73 -5.77 3.74 -7.18
N GLY A 74 -4.60 4.40 -7.24
CA GLY A 74 -4.44 5.82 -6.91
C GLY A 74 -3.44 6.12 -5.79
N GLN A 75 -2.78 5.10 -5.24
CA GLN A 75 -1.80 5.27 -4.16
C GLN A 75 -0.47 5.92 -4.60
N THR A 76 -0.19 5.93 -5.91
CA THR A 76 1.03 6.49 -6.48
C THR A 76 0.79 7.07 -7.88
N ASP A 77 1.83 7.53 -8.56
CA ASP A 77 1.74 8.09 -9.91
C ASP A 77 1.01 7.14 -10.87
N ARG A 78 0.00 7.65 -11.58
CA ARG A 78 -0.85 6.91 -12.53
C ARG A 78 -0.10 6.19 -13.66
N ARG A 79 1.16 6.52 -13.90
CA ARG A 79 2.01 5.83 -14.89
C ARG A 79 2.34 4.40 -14.47
N ALA A 80 2.35 4.12 -13.17
CA ALA A 80 2.47 2.76 -12.67
C ALA A 80 1.10 2.07 -12.73
N GLY A 81 1.04 0.87 -13.33
CA GLY A 81 -0.12 -0.01 -13.22
C GLY A 81 -0.07 -0.87 -11.96
N PHE A 82 1.14 -1.26 -11.56
CA PHE A 82 1.40 -2.06 -10.36
C PHE A 82 2.64 -1.54 -9.64
N LEU A 83 2.73 -1.81 -8.34
CA LEU A 83 3.95 -1.60 -7.55
C LEU A 83 4.24 -2.80 -6.67
N ALA A 84 5.51 -2.97 -6.29
CA ALA A 84 5.94 -3.96 -5.33
C ALA A 84 7.02 -3.40 -4.41
N ARG A 85 7.13 -3.93 -3.20
CA ARG A 85 8.13 -3.52 -2.21
C ARG A 85 9.04 -4.69 -1.89
N GLY A 86 10.31 -4.55 -2.26
CA GLY A 86 11.37 -5.49 -1.94
C GLY A 86 12.20 -5.01 -0.74
N LEU A 87 13.19 -5.81 -0.36
CA LEU A 87 14.17 -5.41 0.65
C LEU A 87 15.06 -4.30 0.08
N GLY A 88 14.85 -3.06 0.54
CA GLY A 88 15.68 -1.91 0.16
C GLY A 88 15.29 -1.22 -1.14
N TYR A 89 14.17 -1.58 -1.77
CA TYR A 89 13.70 -0.89 -2.99
C TYR A 89 12.19 -0.99 -3.19
N THR A 90 11.66 -0.07 -4.00
CA THR A 90 10.28 -0.13 -4.52
C THR A 90 10.32 -0.27 -6.03
N VAL A 91 9.53 -1.20 -6.57
CA VAL A 91 9.32 -1.39 -8.00
C VAL A 91 8.03 -0.71 -8.41
N PHE A 92 8.06 0.01 -9.53
CA PHE A 92 6.89 0.51 -10.24
C PHE A 92 6.87 -0.08 -11.63
N LEU A 93 5.83 -0.86 -11.93
CA LEU A 93 5.63 -1.46 -13.24
C LEU A 93 4.78 -0.53 -14.09
N THR A 94 5.30 -0.15 -15.25
CA THR A 94 4.66 0.78 -16.20
C THR A 94 4.55 0.12 -17.56
N ARG A 95 3.75 0.72 -18.45
CA ARG A 95 3.68 0.28 -19.86
C ARG A 95 5.01 0.41 -20.62
N ARG A 96 6.00 1.13 -20.07
CA ARG A 96 7.32 1.33 -20.67
C ARG A 96 8.38 0.37 -20.10
N GLY A 97 8.04 -0.44 -19.10
CA GLY A 97 8.97 -1.28 -18.35
C GLY A 97 8.91 -1.00 -16.84
N ALA A 98 10.01 -1.29 -16.13
CA ALA A 98 10.08 -1.20 -14.67
C ALA A 98 10.93 -0.02 -14.20
N VAL A 99 10.53 0.61 -13.09
CA VAL A 99 11.31 1.63 -12.40
C VAL A 99 11.56 1.15 -10.98
N LEU A 100 12.82 1.08 -10.58
CA LEU A 100 13.26 0.69 -9.25
C LEU A 100 13.79 1.93 -8.53
N ALA A 101 13.12 2.30 -7.44
CA ALA A 101 13.56 3.32 -6.51
C ALA A 101 14.27 2.65 -5.34
N LEU A 102 15.59 2.83 -5.24
CA LEU A 102 16.41 2.20 -4.22
C LEU A 102 16.47 3.08 -2.97
N ALA A 103 16.25 2.47 -1.81
CA ALA A 103 16.45 3.13 -0.54
C ALA A 103 17.96 3.30 -0.30
N PRO A 104 18.42 4.46 0.18
CA PRO A 104 19.83 4.65 0.48
C PRO A 104 20.30 3.69 1.57
N GLY A 105 21.53 3.20 1.37
CA GLY A 105 22.18 2.24 2.26
C GLY A 105 22.20 2.72 3.72
N GLN A 106 21.90 1.80 4.63
CA GLN A 106 21.86 2.04 6.07
C GLN A 106 23.28 2.08 6.70
N GLU A 107 24.24 2.81 6.11
CA GLU A 107 25.58 2.97 6.72
C GLU A 107 25.77 4.31 7.45
N SER A 108 24.98 5.34 7.16
CA SER A 108 25.09 6.64 7.84
C SER A 108 24.14 6.72 9.06
N LYS A 109 24.41 5.91 10.08
CA LYS A 109 23.60 5.79 11.29
C LYS A 109 24.23 6.47 12.51
N VAL A 110 24.56 7.77 12.42
CA VAL A 110 24.87 8.58 13.63
C VAL A 110 24.20 9.97 13.60
N GLU A 111 24.09 10.65 12.45
CA GLU A 111 23.50 12.01 12.41
C GLU A 111 21.96 12.07 12.23
N SER A 112 21.35 11.02 11.68
CA SER A 112 19.99 11.07 11.12
C SER A 112 18.84 10.94 12.14
N ARG A 113 19.13 10.69 13.43
CA ARG A 113 18.09 10.67 14.48
C ARG A 113 17.51 12.06 14.81
N LYS A 114 18.14 13.16 14.39
CA LYS A 114 17.64 14.52 14.65
C LYS A 114 16.68 15.06 13.59
N LEU A 115 16.46 14.34 12.48
CA LEU A 115 15.67 14.82 11.33
C LEU A 115 14.28 14.14 11.18
N LEU A 116 13.84 13.35 12.16
CA LEU A 116 12.58 12.60 12.11
C LEU A 116 11.31 13.42 12.47
N VAL A 117 11.36 14.75 12.41
CA VAL A 117 10.21 15.63 12.78
C VAL A 117 9.68 16.47 11.61
N THR A 118 10.33 16.46 10.45
CA THR A 118 9.75 17.05 9.23
C THR A 118 9.87 16.05 8.09
N GLY A 119 8.72 15.64 7.54
CA GLY A 119 8.70 14.86 6.30
C GLY A 119 9.51 15.59 5.23
N HIS A 120 10.21 14.81 4.40
CA HIS A 120 11.20 15.22 3.39
C HIS A 120 12.66 15.31 3.89
N SER A 121 13.24 14.18 4.26
CA SER A 121 14.67 13.99 4.01
C SER A 121 14.84 13.47 2.58
N PRO A 122 15.45 14.23 1.64
CA PRO A 122 15.78 13.73 0.31
C PRO A 122 17.02 12.83 0.43
N LEU A 123 16.83 11.73 1.13
CA LEU A 123 17.74 10.60 1.11
C LEU A 123 17.87 10.20 -0.37
N ALA A 124 19.07 10.39 -0.93
CA ALA A 124 19.39 10.20 -2.34
C ALA A 124 18.83 8.86 -2.82
N THR A 125 17.71 8.91 -3.55
CA THR A 125 17.11 7.72 -4.14
C THR A 125 17.85 7.48 -5.44
N GLU A 126 18.62 6.40 -5.50
CA GLU A 126 19.14 5.91 -6.77
C GLU A 126 17.99 5.26 -7.54
N VAL A 127 17.85 5.61 -8.81
CA VAL A 127 16.76 5.13 -9.66
C VAL A 127 17.34 4.31 -10.79
N VAL A 128 16.94 3.04 -10.86
CA VAL A 128 17.22 2.17 -12.00
C VAL A 128 15.96 2.08 -12.85
N ARG A 129 16.06 2.35 -14.14
CA ARG A 129 14.98 2.24 -15.10
C ARG A 129 15.30 1.13 -16.10
N LEU A 130 14.41 0.16 -16.19
CA LEU A 130 14.38 -0.85 -17.23
C LEU A 130 13.30 -0.44 -18.24
N SER A 131 13.73 -0.17 -19.47
CA SER A 131 12.86 0.29 -20.56
C SER A 131 12.72 -0.78 -21.63
N LEU A 132 11.49 -1.03 -22.06
CA LEU A 132 11.18 -1.92 -23.17
C LEU A 132 11.28 -1.13 -24.48
N VAL A 133 12.36 -1.34 -25.23
CA VAL A 133 12.65 -0.59 -26.46
C VAL A 133 11.79 -1.13 -27.60
N GLY A 134 10.99 -0.26 -28.21
CA GLY A 134 10.10 -0.64 -29.32
C GLY A 134 8.82 -1.36 -28.90
N ALA A 135 8.57 -1.54 -27.60
CA ALA A 135 7.38 -2.20 -27.11
C ALA A 135 6.09 -1.39 -27.33
N ARG A 136 4.97 -2.10 -27.45
CA ARG A 136 3.64 -1.49 -27.56
C ARG A 136 3.25 -0.82 -26.25
N GLN A 137 3.08 0.50 -26.27
CA GLN A 137 2.63 1.29 -25.11
C GLN A 137 1.13 1.13 -24.79
N THR A 138 0.42 0.30 -25.57
CA THR A 138 -0.97 -0.07 -25.34
C THR A 138 -1.13 -1.40 -24.61
N ALA A 139 -0.04 -2.12 -24.34
CA ALA A 139 -0.08 -3.39 -23.61
C ALA A 139 -0.74 -3.19 -22.23
N GLU A 140 -1.76 -3.98 -21.96
CA GLU A 140 -2.48 -3.96 -20.69
C GLU A 140 -1.78 -4.84 -19.66
N ALA A 141 -1.62 -4.30 -18.45
CA ALA A 141 -1.09 -5.04 -17.32
C ALA A 141 -2.23 -5.80 -16.61
N ARG A 142 -1.98 -7.03 -16.17
CA ARG A 142 -2.91 -7.83 -15.38
C ARG A 142 -2.19 -8.49 -14.22
N GLY A 143 -2.77 -8.41 -13.02
CA GLY A 143 -2.33 -9.20 -11.88
C GLY A 143 -2.71 -10.67 -12.10
N LEU A 144 -1.77 -11.57 -11.86
CA LEU A 144 -2.00 -13.01 -11.91
C LEU A 144 -1.71 -13.62 -10.54
N GLU A 145 -2.37 -14.74 -10.25
CA GLU A 145 -2.20 -15.47 -8.99
C GLU A 145 -2.42 -14.54 -7.78
N GLU A 146 -3.67 -14.09 -7.62
CA GLU A 146 -4.07 -13.25 -6.48
C GLU A 146 -3.70 -13.93 -5.16
N LEU A 147 -3.07 -13.16 -4.28
CA LEU A 147 -2.63 -13.58 -2.96
C LEU A 147 -3.70 -13.24 -1.93
N PRO A 148 -3.83 -14.02 -0.85
CA PRO A 148 -4.84 -13.75 0.19
C PRO A 148 -4.61 -12.44 0.97
N GLY A 149 -3.40 -11.87 0.88
CA GLY A 149 -3.04 -10.62 1.53
C GLY A 149 -3.61 -9.40 0.81
N HIS A 150 -4.05 -8.41 1.57
CA HIS A 150 -4.54 -7.13 1.05
C HIS A 150 -3.79 -5.97 1.69
N SER A 151 -3.64 -4.89 0.93
CA SER A 151 -3.01 -3.65 1.39
C SER A 151 -4.05 -2.56 1.67
N ASN A 152 -3.78 -1.73 2.67
CA ASN A 152 -4.60 -0.58 3.02
C ASN A 152 -3.72 0.68 3.05
N TYR A 153 -4.18 1.73 2.41
CA TYR A 153 -3.51 3.01 2.24
C TYR A 153 -4.37 4.12 2.82
N PHE A 154 -3.84 4.78 3.86
CA PHE A 154 -4.48 5.92 4.52
C PHE A 154 -3.69 7.19 4.17
N ILE A 155 -3.93 7.73 2.97
CA ILE A 155 -3.11 8.82 2.40
C ILE A 155 -3.59 10.17 2.93
N GLY A 156 -2.81 10.74 3.86
CA GLY A 156 -3.14 12.01 4.49
C GLY A 156 -4.41 11.94 5.35
N ASN A 157 -4.95 13.12 5.68
CA ASN A 157 -6.08 13.25 6.60
C ASN A 157 -7.46 13.24 5.91
N ASP A 158 -7.50 13.00 4.60
CA ASP A 158 -8.73 12.96 3.80
C ASP A 158 -9.17 11.50 3.56
N PRO A 159 -10.28 11.04 4.19
CA PRO A 159 -10.78 9.67 3.99
C PRO A 159 -11.15 9.35 2.54
N GLY A 160 -11.43 10.34 1.69
CA GLY A 160 -11.68 10.16 0.27
C GLY A 160 -10.44 9.70 -0.51
N LYS A 161 -9.24 9.83 0.08
CA LYS A 161 -7.96 9.36 -0.47
C LYS A 161 -7.50 8.05 0.16
N TRP A 162 -8.35 7.41 0.97
CA TRP A 162 -8.03 6.14 1.59
C TRP A 162 -8.43 4.99 0.66
N HIS A 163 -7.46 4.15 0.33
CA HIS A 163 -7.68 2.94 -0.46
C HIS A 163 -7.61 1.74 0.47
N ARG A 164 -8.71 0.99 0.59
CA ARG A 164 -8.78 -0.21 1.43
C ARG A 164 -8.94 -1.44 0.57
N ASN A 165 -8.50 -2.58 1.10
CA ASN A 165 -8.62 -3.88 0.43
C ASN A 165 -8.01 -3.89 -0.99
N VAL A 166 -6.84 -3.27 -1.15
CA VAL A 166 -6.10 -3.34 -2.40
C VAL A 166 -5.59 -4.77 -2.55
N ALA A 167 -6.05 -5.46 -3.60
CA ALA A 167 -5.65 -6.83 -3.92
C ALA A 167 -4.14 -6.91 -4.18
N THR A 168 -3.57 -8.07 -3.88
CA THR A 168 -2.15 -8.33 -4.14
C THR A 168 -1.97 -9.58 -4.98
N PHE A 169 -0.91 -9.63 -5.76
CA PHE A 169 -0.69 -10.65 -6.80
C PHE A 169 0.73 -11.19 -6.72
N ALA A 170 0.92 -12.47 -7.06
CA ALA A 170 2.24 -13.07 -7.14
C ALA A 170 2.99 -12.67 -8.41
N LYS A 171 2.26 -12.37 -9.49
CA LYS A 171 2.83 -12.01 -10.80
C LYS A 171 2.05 -10.87 -11.46
N VAL A 172 2.68 -10.18 -12.39
CA VAL A 172 2.04 -9.20 -13.27
C VAL A 172 2.41 -9.49 -14.72
N GLU A 173 1.42 -9.68 -15.56
CA GLU A 173 1.58 -9.94 -16.99
C GLU A 173 1.24 -8.69 -17.80
N TYR A 174 2.10 -8.36 -18.77
CA TYR A 174 1.83 -7.42 -19.85
C TYR A 174 1.71 -8.20 -21.15
N ARG A 175 0.50 -8.25 -21.71
CA ARG A 175 0.24 -9.01 -22.93
C ARG A 175 0.61 -8.25 -24.19
N GLY A 176 1.24 -8.95 -25.13
CA GLY A 176 1.58 -8.45 -26.45
C GLY A 176 2.47 -7.22 -26.39
N VAL A 177 3.45 -7.20 -25.48
CA VAL A 177 4.45 -6.12 -25.41
C VAL A 177 5.21 -6.01 -26.72
N TYR A 178 5.43 -7.15 -27.39
CA TYR A 178 5.81 -7.25 -28.80
C TYR A 178 4.82 -8.19 -29.52
N PRO A 179 4.76 -8.21 -30.86
CA PRO A 179 3.92 -9.13 -31.60
C PRO A 179 4.20 -10.60 -31.21
N GLY A 180 3.23 -11.26 -30.56
CA GLY A 180 3.34 -12.65 -30.12
C GLY A 180 4.25 -12.87 -28.89
N ILE A 181 4.60 -11.81 -28.15
CA ILE A 181 5.45 -11.89 -26.96
C ILE A 181 4.80 -11.17 -25.79
N ASP A 182 4.60 -11.89 -24.70
CA ASP A 182 4.14 -11.36 -23.42
C ASP A 182 5.33 -11.15 -22.48
N LEU A 183 5.16 -10.29 -21.46
CA LEU A 183 6.14 -10.06 -20.41
C LEU A 183 5.51 -10.34 -19.05
N VAL A 184 6.15 -11.19 -18.25
CA VAL A 184 5.67 -11.56 -16.92
C VAL A 184 6.71 -11.14 -15.88
N TYR A 185 6.29 -10.30 -14.94
CA TYR A 185 7.07 -9.95 -13.76
C TYR A 185 6.67 -10.81 -12.57
N TYR A 186 7.65 -11.24 -11.77
CA TYR A 186 7.42 -12.03 -10.56
C TYR A 186 8.50 -11.80 -9.51
N GLY A 187 8.29 -12.35 -8.32
CA GLY A 187 9.26 -12.32 -7.23
C GLY A 187 10.05 -13.62 -7.10
N LYS A 188 11.37 -13.54 -6.95
CA LYS A 188 12.22 -14.68 -6.56
C LYS A 188 13.16 -14.24 -5.43
N GLN A 189 13.07 -14.89 -4.27
CA GLN A 189 13.84 -14.52 -3.07
C GLN A 189 13.71 -13.03 -2.68
N GLY A 190 12.53 -12.44 -2.89
CA GLY A 190 12.28 -11.02 -2.62
C GLY A 190 12.91 -10.05 -3.63
N LYS A 191 13.53 -10.56 -4.71
CA LYS A 191 14.03 -9.81 -5.87
C LYS A 191 13.00 -9.81 -7.00
N LEU A 192 12.98 -8.73 -7.78
CA LEU A 192 12.18 -8.63 -9.01
C LEU A 192 12.86 -9.49 -10.09
N GLU A 193 12.07 -10.34 -10.73
CA GLU A 193 12.45 -11.11 -11.93
C GLU A 193 11.45 -10.83 -13.05
N TYR A 194 11.83 -11.18 -14.28
CA TYR A 194 10.95 -11.09 -15.44
C TYR A 194 11.27 -12.16 -16.49
N ASP A 195 10.22 -12.63 -17.17
CA ASP A 195 10.33 -13.56 -18.30
C ASP A 195 9.59 -12.99 -19.52
N PHE A 196 10.16 -13.16 -20.71
CA PHE A 196 9.43 -12.96 -21.97
C PHE A 196 8.86 -14.30 -22.44
N VAL A 197 7.53 -14.38 -22.55
CA VAL A 197 6.84 -15.57 -23.04
C VAL A 197 6.65 -15.40 -24.55
N VAL A 198 7.46 -16.13 -25.31
CA VAL A 198 7.51 -16.03 -26.78
C VAL A 198 6.61 -17.12 -27.38
N ALA A 199 5.54 -16.71 -28.07
CA ALA A 199 4.67 -17.64 -28.78
C ALA A 199 5.39 -18.27 -29.99
N ALA A 200 4.93 -19.44 -30.42
CA ALA A 200 5.47 -20.09 -31.61
C ALA A 200 5.38 -19.16 -32.83
N GLY A 201 6.50 -19.00 -33.55
CA GLY A 201 6.59 -18.12 -34.72
C GLY A 201 6.76 -16.62 -34.43
N ALA A 202 6.76 -16.19 -33.17
CA ALA A 202 7.14 -14.83 -32.81
C ALA A 202 8.66 -14.63 -32.95
N ASP A 203 9.08 -13.42 -33.34
CA ASP A 203 10.51 -13.09 -33.50
C ASP A 203 11.11 -12.58 -32.18
N PRO A 204 11.97 -13.35 -31.49
CA PRO A 204 12.58 -12.90 -30.25
C PRO A 204 13.56 -11.73 -30.45
N LYS A 205 14.03 -11.47 -31.68
CA LYS A 205 14.90 -10.31 -31.97
C LYS A 205 14.19 -8.98 -31.82
N ALA A 206 12.85 -8.98 -31.75
CA ALA A 206 12.07 -7.79 -31.45
C ALA A 206 12.24 -7.32 -29.99
N ILE A 207 12.70 -8.18 -29.08
CA ILE A 207 12.87 -7.85 -27.67
C ILE A 207 14.06 -6.91 -27.51
N GLY A 208 13.78 -5.65 -27.13
CA GLY A 208 14.79 -4.68 -26.75
C GLY A 208 14.66 -4.28 -25.27
N LEU A 209 15.78 -4.27 -24.57
CA LEU A 209 15.88 -3.81 -23.18
C LEU A 209 16.94 -2.72 -23.07
N ASP A 210 16.60 -1.60 -22.45
CA ASP A 210 17.52 -0.54 -22.09
C ASP A 210 17.52 -0.34 -20.57
N ILE A 211 18.70 -0.22 -19.97
CA ILE A 211 18.86 -0.08 -18.52
C ILE A 211 19.60 1.22 -18.24
N GLU A 212 18.91 2.16 -17.59
CA GLU A 212 19.44 3.45 -17.20
C GLU A 212 19.55 3.52 -15.68
N ASN A 213 20.72 3.89 -15.16
CA ASN A 213 20.92 4.21 -13.75
C ASN A 213 21.06 5.73 -13.57
N ARG A 214 20.18 6.32 -12.76
CA ARG A 214 20.25 7.72 -12.35
C ARG A 214 20.60 7.81 -10.88
N LYS A 215 21.81 8.29 -10.59
CA LYS A 215 22.20 8.73 -9.26
C LYS A 215 21.61 10.12 -8.99
N SER A 216 20.99 10.30 -7.83
CA SER A 216 20.69 11.64 -7.33
C SER A 216 22.01 12.38 -7.07
N LYS A 217 22.08 13.68 -7.41
CA LYS A 217 23.30 14.53 -7.35
C LYS A 217 23.96 14.65 -5.96
N PHE A 218 23.43 14.00 -4.94
CA PHE A 218 24.07 13.88 -3.63
C PHE A 218 24.97 12.64 -3.64
N GLU A 219 26.15 12.82 -4.22
CA GLU A 219 27.17 11.80 -4.39
C GLU A 219 27.80 11.44 -3.03
N THR A 220 27.31 10.37 -2.39
CA THR A 220 28.09 9.66 -1.37
C THR A 220 28.83 8.54 -2.08
N ARG A 221 30.16 8.57 -1.99
CA ARG A 221 31.04 7.58 -2.61
C ARG A 221 30.66 6.17 -2.11
N GLN A 222 30.61 5.21 -3.04
CA GLN A 222 30.48 3.75 -2.86
C GLN A 222 29.09 3.07 -2.90
N SER A 223 28.12 3.59 -3.66
CA SER A 223 27.04 2.74 -4.18
C SER A 223 27.46 2.17 -5.54
N LYS A 224 28.07 0.97 -5.55
CA LYS A 224 28.30 0.19 -6.78
C LYS A 224 27.11 -0.76 -6.91
N ILE A 225 26.23 -0.48 -7.86
CA ILE A 225 25.19 -1.42 -8.28
C ILE A 225 25.81 -2.35 -9.31
N GLU A 226 25.72 -3.65 -9.07
CA GLU A 226 26.03 -4.66 -10.07
C GLU A 226 24.72 -5.18 -10.65
N ILE A 227 24.61 -5.12 -11.98
CA ILE A 227 23.56 -5.80 -12.74
C ILE A 227 24.29 -6.86 -13.54
N SER A 228 23.89 -8.11 -13.35
CA SER A 228 24.44 -9.25 -14.10
C SER A 228 24.10 -9.14 -15.60
N ALA A 229 24.79 -9.91 -16.43
CA ALA A 229 24.55 -9.91 -17.88
C ALA A 229 23.12 -10.35 -18.27
N ASN A 230 22.41 -11.06 -17.39
CA ASN A 230 21.01 -11.45 -17.54
C ASN A 230 20.01 -10.43 -16.96
N GLY A 231 20.49 -9.32 -16.39
CA GLY A 231 19.65 -8.24 -15.88
C GLY A 231 19.26 -8.38 -14.41
N ASP A 232 19.73 -9.41 -13.70
CA ASP A 232 19.50 -9.57 -12.26
C ASP A 232 20.33 -8.58 -11.46
N LEU A 233 19.76 -8.07 -10.37
CA LEU A 233 20.48 -7.27 -9.38
C LEU A 233 21.37 -8.18 -8.53
N VAL A 234 22.70 -7.96 -8.57
CA VAL A 234 23.72 -8.71 -7.82
C VAL A 234 24.16 -7.96 -6.57
#